data_AF-A0A2G4SIV5-F1
#
_entry.id   AF-A0A2G4SIV5-F1
#
_cell.length_a   1.000
_cell.length_b   1.000
_cell.length_c   1.000
_cell.angle_alpha   90.00
_cell.angle_beta   90.00
_cell.angle_gamma   90.00
#
_symmetry.space_group_name_H-M   'P 1'
#
loop_
_entity.id
_entity.type
_entity.pdbx_description
1 polymer ?
#
loop_
_entity_poly.entity_id
_entity_poly.type
_entity_poly.pdbx_seq_one_letter_code
_entity_poly.pdbx_strand_id
1 'polypeptide(L)'
;MAKGLESFKLPLKWKPGADLMSKMLLSDPEIMRIIIHSLIGVDVPPDSYSVVPTEWADTKGVYTLYASQNTSNEKFISVLVAIQEEVNQTTILETIERSTLVYENFRILPTVLVISIKSSSRLKNDGEFSVADVSFLMQCESNQHEYN
;
A
#
# COMPACT_ATOMS: atom_id res chain seq x y z
N MET A 1 25.44 -33.52 4.92
CA MET A 1 25.45 -32.82 3.63
C MET A 1 24.00 -32.54 3.25
N ALA A 2 23.44 -31.39 3.65
CA ALA A 2 22.06 -31.02 3.36
C ALA A 2 22.05 -29.92 2.29
N LYS A 3 22.17 -30.32 1.02
CA LYS A 3 21.91 -29.44 -0.13
C LYS A 3 20.41 -29.50 -0.41
N GLY A 4 19.66 -28.46 -0.04
CA GLY A 4 18.22 -28.47 -0.30
C GLY A 4 17.42 -27.19 0.00
N LEU A 5 18.04 -26.13 0.52
CA LEU A 5 17.32 -24.90 0.89
C LEU A 5 17.67 -23.68 0.01
N GLU A 6 18.33 -23.89 -1.12
CA GLU A 6 18.64 -22.82 -2.07
C GLU A 6 17.94 -23.08 -3.40
N SER A 7 16.71 -22.56 -3.54
CA SER A 7 16.11 -22.09 -4.81
C SER A 7 14.57 -22.04 -4.80
N PHE A 8 13.92 -21.80 -3.65
CA PHE A 8 12.50 -21.44 -3.68
C PHE A 8 12.34 -20.01 -4.23
N LYS A 9 12.44 -19.88 -5.55
CA LYS A 9 12.13 -18.64 -6.27
C LYS A 9 10.64 -18.64 -6.52
N LEU A 10 9.92 -17.82 -5.76
CA LEU A 10 8.51 -17.56 -6.01
C LEU A 10 8.33 -17.12 -7.47
N PRO A 11 7.36 -17.70 -8.21
CA PRO A 11 7.06 -17.25 -9.57
C PRO A 11 6.79 -15.75 -9.59
N LEU A 12 7.03 -15.06 -10.71
CA LEU A 12 6.87 -13.60 -10.84
C LEU A 12 5.50 -13.09 -10.35
N LYS A 13 4.46 -13.90 -10.57
CA LYS A 13 3.10 -13.65 -10.08
C LYS A 13 2.88 -13.89 -8.58
N TRP A 14 3.94 -14.09 -7.80
CA TRP A 14 4.00 -14.26 -6.34
C TRP A 14 5.14 -13.40 -5.73
N LYS A 15 5.73 -12.47 -6.51
CA LYS A 15 6.69 -11.48 -6.02
C LYS A 15 5.98 -10.22 -5.47
N PRO A 16 6.19 -9.87 -4.19
CA PRO A 16 5.62 -8.67 -3.58
C PRO A 16 5.90 -7.41 -4.42
N GLY A 17 4.88 -6.56 -4.61
CA GLY A 17 4.99 -5.33 -5.40
C GLY A 17 4.63 -5.45 -6.89
N ALA A 18 4.48 -6.68 -7.42
CA ALA A 18 4.08 -6.90 -8.81
C ALA A 18 2.91 -7.88 -8.97
N ASP A 19 2.30 -8.36 -7.87
CA ASP A 19 1.60 -9.64 -7.91
C ASP A 19 0.34 -9.78 -7.05
N LEU A 20 -0.46 -10.79 -7.42
CA LEU A 20 -1.64 -11.33 -6.74
C LEU A 20 -1.55 -11.38 -5.20
N MET A 21 -0.41 -11.68 -4.59
CA MET A 21 -0.15 -11.67 -3.16
C MET A 21 -0.32 -10.30 -2.54
N SER A 22 0.19 -9.26 -3.17
CA SER A 22 -0.06 -7.90 -2.70
C SER A 22 -1.56 -7.59 -2.75
N LYS A 23 -2.28 -8.09 -3.77
CA LYS A 23 -3.74 -7.93 -3.86
C LYS A 23 -4.46 -8.72 -2.77
N MET A 24 -4.07 -9.99 -2.57
CA MET A 24 -4.64 -10.87 -1.55
C MET A 24 -4.40 -10.32 -0.15
N LEU A 25 -3.18 -9.87 0.14
CA LEU A 25 -2.80 -9.26 1.42
C LEU A 25 -3.61 -7.98 1.66
N LEU A 26 -3.68 -7.07 0.69
CA LEU A 26 -4.46 -5.85 0.83
C LEU A 26 -5.98 -6.10 0.82
N SER A 27 -6.44 -7.27 0.38
CA SER A 27 -7.86 -7.64 0.45
C SER A 27 -8.22 -8.40 1.72
N ASP A 28 -7.21 -8.75 2.54
CA ASP A 28 -7.44 -9.41 3.81
C ASP A 28 -8.08 -8.43 4.82
N PRO A 29 -9.20 -8.80 5.47
CA PRO A 29 -9.90 -7.90 6.39
C PRO A 29 -9.05 -7.45 7.59
N GLU A 30 -8.14 -8.29 8.09
CA GLU A 30 -7.28 -7.94 9.21
C GLU A 30 -6.21 -6.92 8.80
N ILE A 31 -5.61 -7.09 7.62
CA ILE A 31 -4.68 -6.11 7.06
C ILE A 31 -5.38 -4.77 6.78
N MET A 32 -6.56 -4.79 6.17
CA MET A 32 -7.35 -3.57 5.94
C MET A 32 -7.64 -2.86 7.27
N ARG A 33 -8.07 -3.59 8.29
CA ARG A 33 -8.32 -3.04 9.64
C ARG A 33 -7.07 -2.39 10.22
N ILE A 34 -5.91 -3.04 10.15
CA ILE A 34 -4.64 -2.49 10.65
C ILE A 34 -4.31 -1.16 9.96
N ILE A 35 -4.45 -1.10 8.62
CA ILE A 35 -4.19 0.11 7.84
C ILE A 35 -5.15 1.24 8.23
N ILE A 36 -6.45 0.95 8.26
CA ILE A 36 -7.49 1.92 8.60
C ILE A 36 -7.32 2.45 10.02
N HIS A 37 -7.07 1.58 11.00
CA HIS A 37 -6.83 2.01 12.38
C HIS A 37 -5.56 2.83 12.52
N SER A 38 -4.51 2.51 11.76
CA SER A 38 -3.27 3.29 11.74
C SER A 38 -3.46 4.70 11.16
N LEU A 39 -4.31 4.86 10.15
CA LEU A 39 -4.51 6.14 9.46
C LEU A 39 -5.62 7.01 10.08
N ILE A 40 -6.70 6.40 10.56
CA ILE A 40 -7.95 7.10 10.94
C ILE A 40 -8.23 7.00 12.44
N GLY A 41 -7.66 5.98 13.11
CA GLY A 41 -7.78 5.75 14.56
C GLY A 41 -8.54 4.48 14.93
N VAL A 42 -8.35 4.04 16.17
CA VAL A 42 -8.85 2.75 16.71
C VAL A 42 -10.37 2.71 16.92
N ASP A 43 -11.04 3.86 16.96
CA ASP A 43 -12.50 3.95 17.17
C ASP A 43 -13.32 3.61 15.92
N VAL A 44 -12.67 3.23 14.82
CA VAL A 44 -13.35 2.83 13.57
C VAL A 44 -13.90 1.40 13.71
N PRO A 45 -15.22 1.19 13.55
CA PRO A 45 -15.80 -0.15 13.60
C PRO A 45 -15.24 -1.08 12.51
N PRO A 46 -15.10 -2.40 12.76
CA PRO A 46 -14.45 -3.35 11.84
C PRO A 46 -15.06 -3.40 10.44
N ASP A 47 -16.38 -3.25 10.33
CA ASP A 47 -17.12 -3.37 9.07
C ASP A 47 -17.36 -2.03 8.36
N SER A 48 -16.66 -0.97 8.80
CA SER A 48 -16.85 0.38 8.27
C SER A 48 -16.26 0.60 6.89
N TYR A 49 -15.37 -0.29 6.45
CA TYR A 49 -14.65 -0.22 5.19
C TYR A 49 -14.82 -1.51 4.40
N SER A 50 -14.78 -1.37 3.08
CA SER A 50 -14.73 -2.50 2.16
C SER A 50 -13.74 -2.23 1.03
N VAL A 51 -13.24 -3.31 0.46
CA VAL A 51 -12.45 -3.26 -0.76
C VAL A 51 -13.38 -2.96 -1.92
N VAL A 52 -13.09 -1.88 -2.65
CA VAL A 52 -13.77 -1.56 -3.90
C VAL A 52 -13.05 -2.26 -5.04
N PRO A 53 -13.77 -2.97 -5.94
CA PRO A 53 -13.17 -3.55 -7.13
C PRO A 53 -12.44 -2.46 -7.95
N THR A 54 -11.15 -2.68 -8.22
CA THR A 54 -10.28 -1.76 -8.99
C THR A 54 -10.05 -2.23 -10.42
N GLU A 55 -10.93 -3.08 -10.97
CA GLU A 55 -10.83 -3.64 -12.33
C GLU A 55 -10.91 -2.57 -13.43
N TRP A 56 -11.34 -1.35 -13.10
CA TRP A 56 -11.33 -0.19 -14.01
C TRP A 56 -9.92 0.39 -14.25
N ALA A 57 -8.93 0.03 -13.43
CA ALA A 57 -7.55 0.46 -13.60
C ALA A 57 -6.73 -0.62 -14.31
N ASP A 58 -6.70 -0.57 -15.64
CA ASP A 58 -6.11 -1.56 -16.56
C ASP A 58 -4.57 -1.60 -16.53
N THR A 59 -3.97 -1.76 -15.33
CA THR A 59 -2.67 -1.15 -15.05
C THR A 59 -1.67 -2.01 -14.30
N LYS A 60 -0.39 -1.78 -14.60
CA LYS A 60 0.77 -2.27 -13.87
C LYS A 60 0.80 -1.57 -12.50
N GLY A 61 0.41 -2.28 -11.46
CA GLY A 61 0.42 -1.77 -10.10
C GLY A 61 -0.72 -2.36 -9.29
N VAL A 62 -0.41 -2.84 -8.10
CA VAL A 62 -1.41 -3.39 -7.18
C VAL A 62 -1.95 -2.24 -6.33
N TYR A 63 -2.99 -1.58 -6.84
CA TYR A 63 -3.75 -0.58 -6.10
C TYR A 63 -5.06 -1.18 -5.59
N THR A 64 -5.33 -0.97 -4.31
CA THR A 64 -6.56 -1.38 -3.64
C THR A 64 -7.22 -0.16 -3.03
N LEU A 65 -8.47 0.11 -3.40
CA LEU A 65 -9.24 1.20 -2.84
C LEU A 65 -10.09 0.68 -1.68
N TYR A 66 -9.90 1.25 -0.49
CA TYR A 66 -10.79 1.10 0.65
C TYR A 66 -11.76 2.26 0.68
N ALA A 67 -13.05 1.96 0.55
CA ALA A 67 -14.10 2.96 0.70
C ALA A 67 -14.84 2.71 2.00
N SER A 68 -15.21 3.79 2.66
CA SER A 68 -16.09 3.67 3.82
C SER A 68 -17.52 3.43 3.38
N GLN A 69 -18.22 2.57 4.11
CA GLN A 69 -19.66 2.42 4.01
C GLN A 69 -20.42 3.63 4.60
N ASN A 70 -19.75 4.47 5.39
CA ASN A 70 -20.33 5.65 6.02
C ASN A 70 -19.86 6.95 5.34
N THR A 71 -20.31 7.16 4.12
CA THR A 71 -19.92 8.30 3.26
C THR A 71 -20.45 9.66 3.76
N SER A 72 -21.37 9.67 4.73
CA SER A 72 -21.95 10.89 5.30
C SER A 72 -21.08 11.55 6.37
N ASN A 73 -20.06 10.85 6.87
CA ASN A 73 -19.19 11.34 7.93
C ASN A 73 -17.82 11.66 7.38
N GLU A 74 -17.44 12.94 7.42
CA GLU A 74 -16.17 13.47 6.90
C GLU A 74 -14.94 12.84 7.55
N LYS A 75 -15.08 12.21 8.73
CA LYS A 75 -14.00 11.44 9.38
C LYS A 75 -13.63 10.17 8.59
N PHE A 76 -14.51 9.67 7.74
CA PHE A 76 -14.31 8.42 6.99
C PHE A 76 -13.80 8.69 5.58
N ILE A 77 -12.48 8.87 5.49
CA ILE A 77 -11.77 9.09 4.23
C ILE A 77 -11.65 7.79 3.42
N SER A 78 -11.75 7.88 2.10
CA SER A 78 -11.37 6.75 1.24
C SER A 78 -9.85 6.64 1.16
N VAL A 79 -9.33 5.41 1.19
CA VAL A 79 -7.88 5.17 1.21
C VAL A 79 -7.48 4.34 0.00
N LEU A 80 -6.59 4.86 -0.83
CA LEU A 80 -5.98 4.14 -1.94
C LEU A 80 -4.63 3.58 -1.49
N VAL A 81 -4.50 2.27 -1.42
CA VAL A 81 -3.29 1.60 -0.94
C VAL A 81 -2.56 0.91 -2.08
N ALA A 82 -1.24 1.07 -2.12
CA ALA A 82 -0.37 0.32 -3.02
C ALA A 82 0.83 -0.28 -2.28
N ILE A 83 1.23 -1.47 -2.71
CA ILE A 83 2.51 -2.07 -2.33
C ILE A 83 3.40 -2.01 -3.57
N GLN A 84 4.57 -1.39 -3.44
CA GLN A 84 5.52 -1.18 -4.52
C GLN A 84 6.89 -1.69 -4.11
N GLU A 85 7.67 -2.18 -5.08
CA GLU A 85 9.03 -2.62 -4.80
C GLU A 85 9.91 -1.43 -4.36
N GLU A 86 9.77 -0.28 -5.03
CA GLU A 86 10.46 0.97 -4.73
C GLU A 86 9.53 2.16 -5.02
N VAL A 87 9.66 3.24 -4.25
CA VAL A 87 8.94 4.49 -4.48
C VAL A 87 9.89 5.51 -5.10
N ASN A 88 9.60 5.88 -6.34
CA ASN A 88 10.31 6.89 -7.10
C ASN A 88 9.31 7.88 -7.74
N GLN A 89 9.81 8.87 -8.48
CA GLN A 89 8.98 9.87 -9.15
C GLN A 89 7.94 9.24 -10.09
N THR A 90 8.32 8.21 -10.86
CA THR A 90 7.39 7.46 -11.73
C THR A 90 6.26 6.85 -10.91
N THR A 91 6.58 6.17 -9.80
CA THR A 91 5.58 5.59 -8.90
C THR A 91 4.64 6.65 -8.33
N ILE A 92 5.15 7.84 -7.97
CA ILE A 92 4.35 8.96 -7.47
C ILE A 92 3.38 9.47 -8.54
N LEU A 93 3.88 9.72 -9.76
CA LEU A 93 3.05 10.18 -10.88
C LEU A 93 1.96 9.17 -11.22
N GLU A 94 2.30 7.88 -11.30
CA GLU A 94 1.32 6.82 -11.48
C GLU A 94 0.26 6.83 -10.37
N THR A 95 0.66 7.10 -9.13
CA THR A 95 -0.27 7.16 -7.99
C THR A 95 -1.22 8.37 -8.07
N ILE A 96 -0.74 9.51 -8.57
CA ILE A 96 -1.58 10.70 -8.83
C ILE A 96 -2.60 10.40 -9.95
N GLU A 97 -2.17 9.77 -11.04
CA GLU A 97 -3.08 9.32 -12.11
C GLU A 97 -4.16 8.38 -11.56
N ARG A 98 -3.78 7.43 -10.70
CA ARG A 98 -4.73 6.52 -10.05
C ARG A 98 -5.73 7.25 -9.18
N SER A 99 -5.28 8.24 -8.42
CA SER A 99 -6.14 9.07 -7.58
C SER A 99 -7.14 9.86 -8.41
N THR A 100 -6.71 10.35 -9.59
CA THR A 100 -7.58 11.02 -10.56
C THR A 100 -8.66 10.07 -11.08
N LEU A 101 -8.30 8.84 -11.44
CA LEU A 101 -9.27 7.83 -11.88
C LEU A 101 -10.27 7.45 -10.76
N VAL A 102 -9.83 7.36 -9.50
CA VAL A 102 -10.74 7.17 -8.36
C VAL A 102 -11.76 8.33 -8.33
N TYR A 103 -11.29 9.56 -8.47
CA TYR A 103 -12.17 10.72 -8.47
C TYR A 103 -13.15 10.73 -9.66
N GLU A 104 -12.70 10.34 -10.85
CA GLU A 104 -13.57 10.27 -12.03
C GLU A 104 -14.69 9.24 -11.86
N ASN A 105 -14.38 8.07 -11.30
CA ASN A 105 -15.33 6.97 -11.13
C ASN A 105 -16.24 7.12 -9.91
N PHE A 106 -15.72 7.67 -8.80
CA PHE A 106 -16.42 7.68 -7.52
C PHE A 106 -16.70 9.09 -6.97
N ARG A 107 -16.17 10.14 -7.59
CA ARG A 107 -16.26 11.55 -7.12
C ARG A 107 -15.69 11.76 -5.71
N ILE A 108 -14.72 10.95 -5.33
CA ILE A 108 -14.04 10.99 -4.03
C ILE A 108 -12.54 11.17 -4.24
N LEU A 109 -11.91 12.06 -3.46
CA LEU A 109 -10.46 12.20 -3.42
C LEU A 109 -9.89 11.25 -2.35
N PRO A 110 -9.13 10.22 -2.73
CA PRO A 110 -8.58 9.29 -1.76
C PRO A 110 -7.36 9.87 -1.05
N THR A 111 -7.18 9.48 0.21
CA THR A 111 -5.86 9.52 0.85
C THR A 111 -5.04 8.35 0.36
N VAL A 112 -3.77 8.57 0.03
CA VAL A 112 -2.92 7.56 -0.58
C VAL A 112 -1.93 7.01 0.45
N LEU A 113 -1.81 5.68 0.53
CA LEU A 113 -0.74 4.99 1.26
C LEU A 113 0.07 4.12 0.29
N VAL A 114 1.36 4.41 0.15
CA VAL A 114 2.28 3.58 -0.63
C VAL A 114 3.28 2.90 0.30
N ILE A 115 3.30 1.57 0.29
CA ILE A 115 4.22 0.73 1.07
C ILE A 115 5.35 0.29 0.16
N SER A 116 6.57 0.78 0.42
CA SER A 116 7.79 0.35 -0.27
C SER A 116 8.37 -0.90 0.39
N ILE A 117 8.68 -1.93 -0.39
CA ILE A 117 9.30 -3.16 0.12
C ILE A 117 10.82 -3.06 0.18
N LYS A 118 11.45 -2.36 -0.78
CA LYS A 118 12.87 -2.02 -0.66
C LYS A 118 13.01 -0.76 0.18
N SER A 119 13.99 -0.81 1.08
CA SER A 119 14.46 0.36 1.81
C SER A 119 15.18 1.30 0.85
N SER A 120 14.47 2.30 0.33
CA SER A 120 15.14 3.52 -0.10
C SER A 120 15.29 4.39 1.14
N SER A 121 16.52 4.61 1.59
CA SER A 121 16.79 5.42 2.79
C SER A 121 16.32 6.86 2.64
N ARG A 122 16.09 7.33 1.41
CA ARG A 122 15.50 8.63 1.06
C ARG A 122 14.86 8.51 -0.32
N LEU A 123 13.63 9.01 -0.47
CA LEU A 123 13.13 9.42 -1.78
C LEU A 123 14.19 10.33 -2.40
N LYS A 124 14.74 9.94 -3.56
CA LYS A 124 15.70 10.80 -4.27
C LYS A 124 14.96 12.07 -4.66
N ASN A 125 15.18 13.13 -3.90
CA ASN A 125 14.59 14.43 -4.18
C ASN A 125 15.30 15.00 -5.41
N ASP A 126 14.65 14.86 -6.55
CA ASP A 126 15.00 15.45 -7.84
C ASP A 126 14.48 16.90 -7.97
N GLY A 127 13.87 17.45 -6.91
CA GLY A 127 13.48 18.85 -6.80
C GLY A 127 12.00 19.12 -7.07
N GLU A 128 11.21 18.11 -7.45
CA GLU A 128 9.81 18.29 -7.84
C GLU A 128 8.83 18.10 -6.66
N PHE A 129 9.19 17.29 -5.66
CA PHE A 129 8.36 17.02 -4.48
C PHE A 129 9.10 17.30 -3.17
N SER A 130 8.49 18.08 -2.28
CA SER A 130 9.00 18.26 -0.92
C SER A 130 8.67 17.02 -0.08
N VAL A 131 9.69 16.34 0.43
CA VAL A 131 9.52 15.21 1.35
C VAL A 131 9.40 15.75 2.78
N ALA A 132 8.26 15.50 3.43
CA ALA A 132 8.11 15.64 4.88
C ALA A 132 8.25 14.25 5.50
N ASP A 133 9.32 14.03 6.28
CA ASP A 133 9.52 12.77 6.99
C ASP A 133 8.80 12.83 8.32
N VAL A 134 7.66 12.13 8.41
CA VAL A 134 6.88 11.99 9.64
C VAL A 134 6.76 10.50 9.91
N SER A 135 7.49 10.00 10.89
CA SER A 135 7.44 8.59 11.28
C SER A 135 6.15 8.31 12.04
N PHE A 136 5.12 7.78 11.37
CA PHE A 136 3.85 7.38 11.99
C PHE A 136 3.74 5.86 12.20
N LEU A 137 4.60 5.07 11.55
CA LEU A 137 4.69 3.61 11.74
C LEU A 137 5.85 3.29 12.66
N MET A 138 5.63 2.39 13.62
CA MET A 138 6.70 1.86 14.46
C MET A 138 7.73 1.16 13.56
N GLN A 139 8.96 1.67 13.54
CA GLN A 139 10.05 1.03 12.83
C GLN A 139 10.50 -0.19 13.63
N CYS A 140 10.16 -1.40 13.16
CA CYS A 140 10.68 -2.64 13.72
C CYS A 140 12.06 -2.91 13.12
N GLU A 141 13.13 -2.71 13.90
CA GLU A 141 14.47 -3.13 13.51
C GLU A 141 14.64 -4.63 13.74
N SER A 142 14.99 -5.37 12.68
CA SER A 142 15.40 -6.77 12.83
C SER A 142 16.89 -6.82 13.19
N ASN A 143 17.22 -7.24 14.41
CA ASN A 143 18.60 -7.58 14.75
C ASN A 143 19.00 -8.82 13.95
N GLN A 144 19.79 -8.66 12.90
CA GLN A 144 20.46 -9.79 12.27
C GLN A 144 21.50 -10.33 13.25
N HIS A 145 21.20 -11.44 13.92
CA HIS A 145 22.23 -12.25 14.55
C HIS A 145 22.91 -13.05 13.45
N GLU A 146 24.09 -12.58 13.04
CA GLU A 146 25.06 -13.38 12.31
C GLU A 146 25.46 -14.57 13.20
N TYR A 147 24.95 -15.76 12.86
CA TYR A 147 25.51 -16.99 13.39
C TYR A 147 26.86 -17.23 12.69
N ASN A 148 27.95 -17.03 13.46
CA ASN A 148 29.31 -17.46 13.09
C ASN A 148 29.41 -18.98 12.96
#